data_AF-A0A562LCE9-F1
#
_entry.id   AF-A0A562LCE9-F1
#
_cell.length_a   1.000
_cell.length_b   1.000
_cell.length_c   1.000
_cell.angle_alpha   90.00
_cell.angle_beta   90.00
_cell.angle_gamma   90.00
#
_symmetry.space_group_name_H-M   'P 1'
#
loop_
_entity.id
_entity.type
_entity.pdbx_description
1 polymer ?
#
loop_
_entity_poly.entity_id
_entity_poly.type
_entity_poly.pdbx_seq_one_letter_code
_entity_poly.pdbx_strand_id
1 'polypeptide(L)' 'MVIGPNARVDGSLVFERKVELLVHRSAVIGPVTGATAVHFDTPTPPAR' A
#
# COMPACT_ATOMS: atom_id res chain seq x y z
N MET A 1 1.85 -5.86 -4.05
CA MET A 1 2.05 -4.53 -4.68
C MET A 1 2.67 -3.59 -3.65
N VAL A 2 3.43 -2.59 -4.07
CA VAL A 2 4.14 -1.68 -3.15
C VAL A 2 3.72 -0.23 -3.42
N ILE A 3 3.34 0.49 -2.37
CA ILE A 3 3.21 1.95 -2.34
C ILE A 3 4.41 2.50 -1.58
N GLY A 4 5.29 3.20 -2.30
CA GLY A 4 6.58 3.66 -1.79
C GLY A 4 6.51 4.89 -0.88
N PRO A 5 7.67 5.32 -0.32
CA PRO A 5 7.75 6.49 0.55
C PRO A 5 7.19 7.75 -0.11
N ASN A 6 6.45 8.53 0.67
CA ASN A 6 5.88 9.84 0.30
C ASN A 6 4.91 9.80 -0.90
N ALA A 7 4.50 8.61 -1.33
CA ALA A 7 3.47 8.45 -2.33
C ALA A 7 2.13 8.99 -1.79
N ARG A 8 1.34 9.58 -2.69
CA ARG A 8 0.00 10.07 -2.36
C ARG A 8 -1.01 9.53 -3.37
N VAL A 9 -2.04 8.86 -2.85
CA VAL A 9 -3.17 8.37 -3.62
C VAL A 9 -4.44 8.85 -2.93
N ASP A 10 -5.04 9.93 -3.44
CA ASP A 10 -6.24 10.51 -2.83
C ASP A 10 -7.52 9.71 -3.18
N GLY A 11 -7.48 8.88 -4.22
CA GLY A 11 -8.60 8.03 -4.65
C GLY A 11 -8.65 6.66 -3.95
N SER A 12 -9.80 5.99 -4.08
CA SER A 12 -9.99 4.61 -3.59
C SER A 12 -9.11 3.62 -4.35
N LEU A 13 -8.48 2.70 -3.62
CA LEU A 13 -7.71 1.60 -4.16
C LEU A 13 -8.58 0.33 -4.18
N VAL A 14 -9.11 -0.02 -5.35
CA VAL A 14 -10.01 -1.17 -5.53
C VAL A 14 -9.25 -2.29 -6.25
N PHE A 15 -9.18 -3.46 -5.60
CA PHE A 15 -8.53 -4.65 -6.14
C PHE A 15 -9.56 -5.73 -6.41
N GLU A 16 -9.61 -6.20 -7.66
CA GLU A 16 -10.51 -7.28 -8.08
C GLU A 16 -10.06 -8.68 -7.59
N ARG A 17 -8.80 -8.80 -7.18
CA ARG A 17 -8.22 -10.04 -6.66
C ARG A 17 -7.55 -9.75 -5.32
N LYS A 18 -7.62 -10.73 -4.41
CA LYS A 18 -6.92 -10.65 -3.12
C LYS A 18 -5.42 -10.52 -3.34
N VAL A 19 -4.90 -9.36 -2.98
CA VAL A 19 -3.47 -9.07 -3.01
C VAL A 19 -3.04 -8.49 -1.67
N GLU A 20 -1.76 -8.67 -1.39
CA GLU A 20 -1.09 -7.96 -0.31
C GLU A 20 -0.59 -6.61 -0.85
N LEU A 21 -1.01 -5.55 -0.17
CA LEU A 21 -0.62 -4.19 -0.47
C LEU A 21 0.35 -3.71 0.60
N LEU A 22 1.64 -3.64 0.26
CA LEU A 22 2.67 -3.09 1.14
C LEU A 22 2.65 -1.56 1.03
N VAL A 23 2.45 -0.87 2.15
CA VAL A 23 2.30 0.60 2.19
C VAL A 23 3.39 1.20 3.07
N HIS A 24 4.27 2.00 2.50
CA HIS A 24 5.26 2.70 3.32
C HIS A 24 4.56 3.65 4.29
N ARG A 25 5.05 3.75 5.53
CA ARG A 25 4.43 4.54 6.60
C ARG A 25 4.24 6.02 6.26
N SER A 26 5.11 6.58 5.43
CA SER A 26 4.99 7.98 4.98
C SER A 26 4.04 8.18 3.80
N ALA A 27 3.48 7.11 3.23
CA ALA A 27 2.50 7.23 2.17
C ALA A 27 1.12 7.59 2.72
N VAL A 28 0.37 8.37 1.93
CA VAL A 28 -1.02 8.71 2.22
C VAL A 28 -1.88 8.05 1.14
N ILE A 29 -2.82 7.20 1.56
CA ILE A 29 -3.70 6.48 0.65
C ILE A 29 -5.16 6.66 1.04
N GLY A 30 -6.03 6.63 0.03
CA GLY A 30 -7.47 6.49 0.20
C GLY A 30 -7.89 5.10 0.69
N PRO A 31 -9.20 4.85 0.79
CA PRO A 31 -9.73 3.58 1.28
C PRO A 31 -9.33 2.42 0.37
N VAL A 32 -9.08 1.25 0.98
CA VAL A 32 -8.66 0.02 0.30
C VAL A 32 -9.77 -1.00 0.34
N THR A 33 -10.14 -1.54 -0.83
CA THR A 33 -11.15 -2.60 -0.98
C THR A 33 -10.55 -3.77 -1.77
N GLY A 34 -10.76 -5.00 -1.28
CA GLY A 34 -10.30 -6.21 -1.98
C GLY A 34 -8.83 -6.59 -1.76
N ALA A 35 -8.10 -5.83 -0.93
CA ALA A 35 -6.72 -6.12 -0.52
C ALA A 35 -6.54 -5.90 0.99
N THR A 36 -5.46 -6.47 1.53
CA THR A 36 -5.00 -6.18 2.90
C THR A 36 -3.83 -5.21 2.82
N ALA A 37 -3.98 -4.03 3.42
CA ALA A 37 -2.88 -3.08 3.57
C ALA A 37 -1.98 -3.50 4.73
N VAL A 38 -0.70 -3.69 4.44
CA VAL A 38 0.35 -4.00 5.40
C VAL A 38 1.36 -2.87 5.39
N HIS A 39 1.51 -2.20 6.53
CA HIS A 39 2.40 -1.06 6.62
C HIS A 39 3.84 -1.49 6.90
N PHE A 40 4.80 -0.83 6.24
CA PHE A 40 6.24 -0.97 6.49
C PHE A 40 6.90 0.40 6.62
N ASP A 41 8.04 0.49 7.31
CA ASP A 41 8.75 1.74 7.59
C ASP A 41 10.25 1.70 7.23
N THR A 42 10.67 0.64 6.55
CA THR A 42 12.00 0.50 5.99
C THR A 42 12.11 1.19 4.64
N PRO A 43 13.33 1.64 4.22
CA PRO A 43 13.54 2.30 2.93
C PRO A 43 13.07 1.46 1.73
N THR A 44 13.15 0.13 1.87
CA THR A 44 12.68 -0.84 0.89
C THR A 44 11.62 -1.74 1.50
N PRO A 45 10.62 -2.20 0.73
CA PRO A 45 9.66 -3.19 1.19
C PRO A 45 10.37 -4.51 1.57
N PRO A 46 9.80 -5.31 2.49
CA PRO A 46 10.32 -6.63 2.81
C PRO A 46 10.39 -7.51 1.55
N ALA A 47 11.49 -8.25 1.40
CA ALA A 47 11.62 -9.26 0.36
C ALA A 47 10.63 -10.41 0.65
N ARG A 48 9.94 -10.87 -0.38
CA ARG A 48 8.95 -11.95 -0.31
C ARG A 48 9.51 -13.24 -0.90
#